data_AF-A0A9D8W8D7-F1
#
_entry.id   AF-A0A9D8W8D7-F1
#
_cell.length_a   1.000
_cell.length_b   1.000
_cell.length_c   1.000
_cell.angle_alpha   90.00
_cell.angle_beta   90.00
_cell.angle_gamma   90.00
#
_symmetry.space_group_name_H-M   'P 1'
#
loop_
_entity.id
_entity.type
_entity.pdbx_description
1 polymer ?
#
loop_
_entity_poly.entity_id
_entity_poly.type
_entity_poly.pdbx_seq_one_letter_code
_entity_poly.pdbx_strand_id
1 'polypeptide(L)'
;MSKIIIEARVNELATRRGNPHVPFLPKEIIADAKACYGEGAAIVHFHGRKADGAPDHDPNFYLETNAGIRAQSGILIHPTLGYVANDTDAKGRFAAIEQMMKSADTAPDFAPMDVGSVNVDWWNPEEGKYDTTELIYKNSTSTLMYFAERIRHYNLTPYLVSWNVGFTRQIEQFLKMGVLEAPAYVCFCMTDEIIFAGHPGTEAGLDAHTAFLPKGFDCVWTAVSYKGNLFTLTDKVIREGGHISIGLGDYHYMDGERHLTNAEVIAKVVAQARALGREPATVEETRQILNMKTPRIAA
;
A
#
# COMPACT_ATOMS: atom_id res chain seq x y z
N MET A 1 -1.93 -7.84 -23.37
CA MET A 1 -1.85 -6.81 -22.31
C MET A 1 -0.86 -7.29 -21.27
N SER A 2 -0.17 -6.39 -20.56
CA SER A 2 0.65 -6.79 -19.40
C SER A 2 -0.23 -7.44 -18.34
N LYS A 3 0.31 -8.40 -17.59
CA LYS A 3 -0.39 -8.98 -16.43
C LYS A 3 -0.67 -7.92 -15.37
N ILE A 4 -1.66 -8.17 -14.52
CA ILE A 4 -2.04 -7.25 -13.45
C ILE A 4 -1.47 -7.68 -12.10
N ILE A 5 -0.60 -6.85 -11.52
CA ILE A 5 -0.24 -6.93 -10.10
C ILE A 5 -1.48 -6.58 -9.28
N ILE A 6 -1.81 -7.45 -8.33
CA ILE A 6 -2.86 -7.23 -7.33
C ILE A 6 -2.22 -7.30 -5.95
N GLU A 7 -2.43 -6.26 -5.17
CA GLU A 7 -1.95 -6.12 -3.80
C GLU A 7 -3.12 -6.15 -2.82
N ALA A 8 -3.00 -6.98 -1.78
CA ALA A 8 -3.95 -7.07 -0.69
C ALA A 8 -3.57 -6.10 0.43
N ARG A 9 -4.37 -5.05 0.63
CA ARG A 9 -4.19 -4.04 1.69
C ARG A 9 -5.06 -4.39 2.89
N VAL A 10 -4.56 -5.29 3.73
CA VAL A 10 -5.45 -6.15 4.54
C VAL A 10 -6.09 -5.46 5.74
N ASN A 11 -5.46 -4.44 6.34
CA ASN A 11 -5.96 -3.88 7.61
C ASN A 11 -5.79 -2.38 7.84
N GLU A 12 -4.70 -1.74 7.40
CA GLU A 12 -4.44 -0.31 7.63
C GLU A 12 -4.74 0.08 9.11
N LEU A 13 -5.46 1.18 9.31
CA LEU A 13 -6.08 1.58 10.58
C LEU A 13 -7.59 1.32 10.60
N ALA A 14 -8.11 0.44 9.73
CA ALA A 14 -9.54 0.10 9.73
C ALA A 14 -9.97 -0.52 11.07
N THR A 15 -11.19 -0.20 11.51
CA THR A 15 -11.80 -0.79 12.71
C THR A 15 -12.71 -1.94 12.32
N ARG A 16 -12.95 -2.88 13.25
CA ARG A 16 -13.89 -4.00 13.04
C ARG A 16 -15.37 -3.60 13.05
N ARG A 17 -15.69 -2.31 13.25
CA ARG A 17 -17.07 -1.82 13.25
C ARG A 17 -17.71 -1.93 11.86
N GLY A 18 -16.95 -1.64 10.82
CA GLY A 18 -17.43 -1.74 9.43
C GLY A 18 -17.38 -3.16 8.88
N ASN A 19 -16.35 -3.93 9.25
CA ASN A 19 -16.23 -5.33 8.85
C ASN A 19 -15.45 -6.13 9.92
N PRO A 20 -16.01 -7.22 10.49
CA PRO A 20 -15.36 -7.99 11.54
C PRO A 20 -14.14 -8.79 11.06
N HIS A 21 -13.95 -8.97 9.75
CA HIS A 21 -12.86 -9.74 9.15
C HIS A 21 -11.54 -8.95 9.06
N VAL A 22 -11.48 -7.69 9.49
CA VAL A 22 -10.21 -6.93 9.52
C VAL A 22 -9.21 -7.62 10.48
N PRO A 23 -8.02 -8.06 10.00
CA PRO A 23 -7.03 -8.73 10.83
C PRO A 23 -6.21 -7.71 11.62
N PHE A 24 -6.03 -7.97 12.93
CA PHE A 24 -5.21 -7.13 13.80
C PHE A 24 -3.93 -7.84 14.23
N LEU A 25 -4.02 -9.10 14.65
CA LEU A 25 -2.89 -9.83 15.22
C LEU A 25 -2.02 -10.51 14.16
N PRO A 26 -0.73 -10.80 14.44
CA PRO A 26 0.16 -11.46 13.49
C PRO A 26 -0.45 -12.73 12.88
N LYS A 27 -0.99 -13.62 13.72
CA LYS A 27 -1.66 -14.87 13.28
C LYS A 27 -2.81 -14.64 12.29
N GLU A 28 -3.55 -13.54 12.44
CA GLU A 28 -4.68 -13.21 11.57
C GLU A 28 -4.15 -12.66 10.23
N ILE A 29 -3.15 -11.77 10.27
CA ILE A 29 -2.51 -11.23 9.06
C ILE A 29 -1.83 -12.34 8.26
N ILE A 30 -1.13 -13.27 8.92
CA ILE A 30 -0.48 -14.41 8.25
C ILE A 30 -1.52 -15.29 7.53
N ALA A 31 -2.67 -15.56 8.18
CA ALA A 31 -3.75 -16.34 7.58
C ALA A 31 -4.38 -15.60 6.39
N ASP A 32 -4.65 -14.30 6.54
CA ASP A 32 -5.19 -13.45 5.47
C ASP A 32 -4.23 -13.34 4.28
N ALA A 33 -2.93 -13.16 4.52
CA ALA A 33 -1.91 -13.11 3.48
C ALA A 33 -1.90 -14.41 2.66
N LYS A 34 -1.93 -15.57 3.34
CA LYS A 34 -2.00 -16.88 2.69
C LYS A 34 -3.27 -17.05 1.86
N ALA A 35 -4.42 -16.63 2.40
CA ALA A 35 -5.69 -16.71 1.69
C ALA A 35 -5.73 -15.80 0.45
N CYS A 36 -5.28 -14.54 0.58
CA CYS A 36 -5.17 -13.60 -0.53
C CYS A 36 -4.19 -14.09 -1.61
N TYR A 37 -3.07 -14.68 -1.20
CA TYR A 37 -2.12 -15.31 -2.12
C TYR A 37 -2.77 -16.45 -2.93
N GLY A 38 -3.57 -17.29 -2.27
CA GLY A 38 -4.33 -18.36 -2.92
C GLY A 38 -5.34 -17.85 -3.96
N GLU A 39 -5.89 -16.67 -3.76
CA GLU A 39 -6.84 -16.03 -4.69
C GLU A 39 -6.14 -15.25 -5.82
N GLY A 40 -4.84 -15.01 -5.73
CA GLY A 40 -4.03 -14.39 -6.81
C GLY A 40 -3.42 -13.03 -6.48
N ALA A 41 -3.41 -12.59 -5.21
CA ALA A 41 -2.61 -11.45 -4.79
C ALA A 41 -1.11 -11.78 -4.84
N ALA A 42 -0.31 -10.87 -5.39
CA ALA A 42 1.15 -11.01 -5.44
C ALA A 42 1.87 -10.25 -4.32
N ILE A 43 1.19 -9.28 -3.70
CA ILE A 43 1.73 -8.41 -2.65
C ILE A 43 0.73 -8.37 -1.49
N VAL A 44 1.22 -8.39 -0.25
CA VAL A 44 0.41 -8.12 0.95
C VAL A 44 0.97 -6.91 1.68
N HIS A 45 0.08 -5.95 1.94
CA HIS A 45 0.37 -4.76 2.73
C HIS A 45 -0.40 -4.77 4.04
N PHE A 46 0.29 -4.49 5.14
CA PHE A 46 -0.28 -4.56 6.48
C PHE A 46 0.38 -3.59 7.47
N HIS A 47 -0.37 -3.33 8.54
CA HIS A 47 0.01 -2.49 9.67
C HIS A 47 0.05 -3.29 10.96
N GLY A 48 0.99 -2.93 11.85
CA GLY A 48 1.00 -3.42 13.23
C GLY A 48 -0.20 -2.93 14.01
N ARG A 49 -0.93 -3.85 14.65
CA ARG A 49 -2.13 -3.55 15.43
C ARG A 49 -2.17 -4.36 16.73
N LYS A 50 -2.64 -3.73 17.79
CA LYS A 50 -2.95 -4.38 19.06
C LYS A 50 -4.29 -5.11 18.97
N ALA A 51 -4.58 -5.95 19.96
CA ALA A 51 -5.83 -6.71 20.02
C ALA A 51 -7.09 -5.84 20.07
N ASP A 52 -6.98 -4.61 20.59
CA ASP A 52 -8.06 -3.61 20.61
C ASP A 52 -8.18 -2.81 19.31
N GLY A 53 -7.27 -3.03 18.34
CA GLY A 53 -7.20 -2.32 17.08
C GLY A 53 -6.41 -1.02 17.14
N ALA A 54 -5.78 -0.64 18.26
CA ALA A 54 -4.86 0.49 18.25
C ALA A 54 -3.61 0.18 17.40
N PRO A 55 -2.91 1.19 16.84
CA PRO A 55 -1.63 0.99 16.18
C PRO A 55 -0.61 0.31 17.11
N ASP A 56 0.19 -0.57 16.53
CA ASP A 56 1.35 -1.19 17.18
C ASP A 56 2.63 -0.88 16.39
N HIS A 57 3.62 -0.36 17.10
CA HIS A 57 4.92 0.03 16.56
C HIS A 57 6.05 -0.86 17.08
N ASP A 58 5.74 -1.92 17.85
CA ASP A 58 6.75 -2.88 18.31
C ASP A 58 7.34 -3.65 17.10
N PRO A 59 8.67 -3.59 16.86
CA PRO A 59 9.31 -4.35 15.81
C PRO A 59 9.05 -5.87 15.88
N ASN A 60 8.82 -6.43 17.07
CA ASN A 60 8.54 -7.86 17.25
C ASN A 60 7.27 -8.30 16.51
N PHE A 61 6.26 -7.43 16.44
CA PHE A 61 5.05 -7.68 15.67
C PHE A 61 5.39 -7.99 14.21
N TYR A 62 6.23 -7.15 13.60
CA TYR A 62 6.58 -7.26 12.19
C TYR A 62 7.55 -8.43 11.93
N LEU A 63 8.47 -8.70 12.87
CA LEU A 63 9.34 -9.88 12.81
C LEU A 63 8.52 -11.18 12.81
N GLU A 64 7.58 -11.33 13.75
CA GLU A 64 6.69 -12.49 13.82
C GLU A 64 5.83 -12.62 12.56
N THR A 65 5.21 -11.51 12.13
CA THR A 65 4.31 -11.49 10.98
C THR A 65 5.04 -11.86 9.69
N ASN A 66 6.20 -11.27 9.41
CA ASN A 66 6.96 -11.54 8.19
C ASN A 66 7.47 -12.99 8.13
N ALA A 67 8.04 -13.49 9.24
CA ALA A 67 8.48 -14.88 9.32
C ALA A 67 7.32 -15.85 9.08
N GLY A 68 6.16 -15.57 9.68
CA GLY A 68 4.96 -16.38 9.48
C GLY A 68 4.43 -16.35 8.04
N ILE A 69 4.42 -15.17 7.39
CA ILE A 69 4.01 -15.04 5.99
C ILE A 69 4.94 -15.84 5.07
N ARG A 70 6.27 -15.68 5.22
CA ARG A 70 7.26 -16.42 4.42
C ARG A 70 7.16 -17.94 4.62
N ALA A 71 6.86 -18.39 5.83
CA ALA A 71 6.69 -19.80 6.14
C ALA A 71 5.44 -20.43 5.49
N GLN A 72 4.43 -19.62 5.15
CA GLN A 72 3.13 -20.12 4.70
C GLN A 72 2.76 -19.77 3.25
N SER A 73 3.47 -18.83 2.63
CA SER A 73 3.19 -18.36 1.27
C SER A 73 4.41 -17.69 0.63
N GLY A 74 4.40 -17.59 -0.70
CA GLY A 74 5.42 -16.87 -1.47
C GLY A 74 5.10 -15.39 -1.70
N ILE A 75 4.00 -14.88 -1.14
CA ILE A 75 3.52 -13.51 -1.39
C ILE A 75 4.58 -12.47 -0.98
N LEU A 76 4.71 -11.41 -1.77
CA LEU A 76 5.65 -10.34 -1.48
C LEU A 76 5.16 -9.51 -0.29
N ILE A 77 6.08 -9.16 0.62
CA ILE A 77 5.76 -8.55 1.90
C ILE A 77 6.01 -7.04 1.85
N HIS A 78 4.96 -6.26 2.11
CA HIS A 78 4.97 -4.81 2.11
C HIS A 78 4.48 -4.26 3.48
N PRO A 79 5.29 -4.28 4.54
CA PRO A 79 4.90 -3.69 5.81
C PRO A 79 4.90 -2.16 5.73
N THR A 80 4.08 -1.51 6.55
CA THR A 80 4.14 -0.05 6.76
C THR A 80 5.45 0.41 7.44
N LEU A 81 5.79 1.70 7.33
CA LEU A 81 6.81 2.36 8.19
C LEU A 81 6.23 2.83 9.54
N GLY A 82 4.96 2.48 9.82
CA GLY A 82 4.17 3.04 10.90
C GLY A 82 3.45 4.30 10.44
N TYR A 83 2.14 4.37 10.68
CA TYR A 83 1.38 5.60 10.52
C TYR A 83 1.72 6.53 11.68
N VAL A 84 2.65 7.46 11.46
CA VAL A 84 3.06 8.47 12.44
C VAL A 84 2.76 9.84 11.86
N ALA A 85 1.60 10.40 12.22
CA ALA A 85 1.24 11.78 11.90
C ALA A 85 2.01 12.75 12.81
N ASN A 86 2.26 13.96 12.31
CA ASN A 86 2.94 15.04 13.05
C ASN A 86 4.39 14.75 13.49
N ASP A 87 5.02 13.70 12.99
CA ASP A 87 6.42 13.37 13.28
C ASP A 87 7.28 13.37 12.00
N THR A 88 8.53 13.83 12.13
CA THR A 88 9.56 13.82 11.09
C THR A 88 10.74 12.93 11.41
N ASP A 89 10.71 12.14 12.49
CA ASP A 89 11.78 11.18 12.80
C ASP A 89 11.85 10.05 11.76
N ALA A 90 12.57 10.34 10.68
CA ALA A 90 12.77 9.42 9.58
C ALA A 90 13.50 8.15 10.06
N LYS A 91 14.42 8.26 11.02
CA LYS A 91 15.18 7.11 11.52
C LYS A 91 14.27 6.20 12.35
N GLY A 92 13.51 6.76 13.29
CA GLY A 92 12.57 6.01 14.11
C GLY A 92 11.53 5.27 13.26
N ARG A 93 10.97 5.94 12.25
CA ARG A 93 10.00 5.34 11.31
C ARG A 93 10.58 4.20 10.47
N PHE A 94 11.87 4.28 10.11
CA PHE A 94 12.52 3.23 9.33
C PHE A 94 13.11 2.10 10.19
N ALA A 95 13.22 2.30 11.52
CA ALA A 95 13.92 1.39 12.42
C ALA A 95 13.35 -0.05 12.40
N ALA A 96 12.02 -0.21 12.29
CA ALA A 96 11.39 -1.53 12.21
C ALA A 96 11.83 -2.29 10.94
N ILE A 97 11.95 -1.61 9.80
CA ILE A 97 12.50 -2.18 8.55
C ILE A 97 13.94 -2.64 8.79
N GLU A 98 14.77 -1.82 9.43
CA GLU A 98 16.18 -2.19 9.68
C GLU A 98 16.31 -3.41 10.59
N GLN A 99 15.43 -3.57 11.59
CA GLN A 99 15.39 -4.79 12.41
C GLN A 99 14.99 -6.01 11.58
N MET A 100 13.96 -5.87 10.73
CA MET A 100 13.51 -6.95 9.84
C MET A 100 14.58 -7.37 8.83
N MET A 101 15.38 -6.42 8.33
CA MET A 101 16.46 -6.68 7.38
C MET A 101 17.65 -7.47 7.97
N LYS A 102 17.66 -7.78 9.27
CA LYS A 102 18.71 -8.61 9.90
C LYS A 102 18.58 -10.11 9.62
N SER A 103 17.45 -10.55 9.06
CA SER A 103 17.25 -11.94 8.64
C SER A 103 16.50 -12.01 7.33
N ALA A 104 16.86 -12.97 6.47
CA ALA A 104 16.12 -13.26 5.25
C ALA A 104 14.67 -13.71 5.55
N ASP A 105 14.45 -14.36 6.69
CA ASP A 105 13.13 -14.85 7.10
C ASP A 105 12.17 -13.71 7.47
N THR A 106 12.71 -12.55 7.85
CA THR A 106 11.90 -11.40 8.28
C THR A 106 12.01 -10.21 7.34
N ALA A 107 12.93 -10.23 6.38
CA ALA A 107 13.12 -9.12 5.44
C ALA A 107 11.84 -8.86 4.62
N PRO A 108 11.39 -7.60 4.51
CA PRO A 108 10.33 -7.23 3.57
C PRO A 108 10.86 -7.17 2.13
N ASP A 109 9.95 -7.05 1.17
CA ASP A 109 10.27 -6.85 -0.25
C ASP A 109 10.10 -5.37 -0.66
N PHE A 110 9.22 -4.65 0.04
CA PHE A 110 8.91 -3.25 -0.20
C PHE A 110 9.15 -2.39 1.04
N ALA A 111 9.29 -1.09 0.82
CA ALA A 111 9.07 -0.08 1.85
C ALA A 111 8.24 1.08 1.28
N PRO A 112 7.17 1.51 1.97
CA PRO A 112 6.34 2.61 1.49
C PRO A 112 7.03 3.95 1.68
N MET A 113 6.77 4.84 0.74
CA MET A 113 7.19 6.23 0.79
C MET A 113 6.09 7.14 0.25
N ASP A 114 5.37 7.79 1.15
CA ASP A 114 4.41 8.86 0.84
C ASP A 114 5.15 10.12 0.46
N VAL A 115 5.18 10.42 -0.85
CA VAL A 115 6.16 11.35 -1.46
C VAL A 115 5.78 12.83 -1.29
N GLY A 116 5.40 13.22 -0.08
CA GLY A 116 5.05 14.58 0.31
C GLY A 116 4.33 14.66 1.65
N SER A 117 3.86 15.86 1.98
CA SER A 117 3.06 16.11 3.20
C SER A 117 1.65 16.55 2.85
N VAL A 118 0.67 16.12 3.64
CA VAL A 118 -0.76 16.42 3.42
C VAL A 118 -1.56 16.37 4.72
N ASN A 119 -2.65 17.12 4.81
CA ASN A 119 -3.58 17.04 5.94
C ASN A 119 -4.38 15.74 5.86
N VAL A 120 -4.53 15.06 6.98
CA VAL A 120 -5.19 13.74 7.11
C VAL A 120 -6.19 13.75 8.25
N ASP A 121 -6.81 14.90 8.46
CA ASP A 121 -7.83 15.10 9.47
C ASP A 121 -9.07 14.25 9.21
N TRP A 122 -9.66 13.72 10.30
CA TRP A 122 -10.81 12.84 10.23
C TRP A 122 -12.11 13.64 10.22
N TRP A 123 -12.87 13.52 9.14
CA TRP A 123 -14.21 14.08 9.02
C TRP A 123 -15.25 13.15 9.67
N ASN A 124 -16.12 13.73 10.49
CA ASN A 124 -17.25 13.05 11.10
C ASN A 124 -18.55 13.46 10.41
N PRO A 125 -19.12 12.60 9.54
CA PRO A 125 -20.33 12.93 8.80
C PRO A 125 -21.59 12.95 9.68
N GLU A 126 -21.59 12.26 10.83
CA GLU A 126 -22.73 12.27 11.76
C GLU A 126 -22.86 13.60 12.48
N GLU A 127 -21.73 14.19 12.89
CA GLU A 127 -21.69 15.47 13.59
C GLU A 127 -21.49 16.68 12.66
N GLY A 128 -21.15 16.45 11.38
CA GLY A 128 -20.93 17.51 10.40
C GLY A 128 -19.72 18.40 10.71
N LYS A 129 -18.66 17.83 11.30
CA LYS A 129 -17.42 18.52 11.66
C LYS A 129 -16.22 17.58 11.56
N TYR A 130 -15.01 18.13 11.71
CA TYR A 130 -13.82 17.30 11.88
C TYR A 130 -13.64 16.86 13.34
N ASP A 131 -13.28 15.59 13.54
CA ASP A 131 -12.86 15.05 14.85
C ASP A 131 -11.43 15.49 15.21
N THR A 132 -10.62 15.82 14.21
CA THR A 132 -9.25 16.32 14.37
C THR A 132 -9.01 17.53 13.46
N THR A 133 -8.20 18.49 13.85
CA THR A 133 -7.95 19.70 13.03
C THR A 133 -6.49 20.02 12.79
N GLU A 134 -5.58 19.18 13.30
CA GLU A 134 -4.13 19.43 13.33
C GLU A 134 -3.33 18.20 12.88
N LEU A 135 -3.95 17.23 12.20
CA LEU A 135 -3.26 16.03 11.73
C LEU A 135 -2.63 16.27 10.36
N ILE A 136 -1.31 16.44 10.35
CA ILE A 136 -0.52 16.55 9.14
C ILE A 136 0.31 15.27 8.99
N TYR A 137 0.10 14.54 7.90
CA TYR A 137 1.00 13.45 7.54
C TYR A 137 2.27 14.05 6.94
N LYS A 138 3.33 14.10 7.75
CA LYS A 138 4.52 14.91 7.47
C LYS A 138 5.65 14.07 6.90
N ASN A 139 5.94 14.27 5.62
CA ASN A 139 7.15 13.78 4.96
C ASN A 139 7.84 14.95 4.28
N SER A 140 8.88 15.49 4.92
CA SER A 140 9.71 16.54 4.33
C SER A 140 10.59 15.95 3.23
N THR A 141 11.10 16.80 2.34
CA THR A 141 12.05 16.36 1.29
C THR A 141 13.28 15.66 1.89
N SER A 142 13.79 16.11 3.04
CA SER A 142 14.93 15.46 3.70
C SER A 142 14.59 14.08 4.25
N THR A 143 13.39 13.90 4.82
CA THR A 143 12.87 12.59 5.24
C THR A 143 12.76 11.64 4.04
N LEU A 144 12.23 12.12 2.92
CA LEU A 144 12.08 11.31 1.70
C LEU A 144 13.42 10.92 1.08
N MET A 145 14.39 11.83 1.03
CA MET A 145 15.75 11.51 0.57
C MET A 145 16.43 10.49 1.48
N TYR A 146 16.21 10.56 2.79
CA TYR A 146 16.67 9.54 3.74
C TYR A 146 16.03 8.18 3.45
N PHE A 147 14.69 8.11 3.30
CA PHE A 147 14.02 6.86 2.96
C PHE A 147 14.52 6.27 1.65
N ALA A 148 14.65 7.06 0.59
CA ALA A 148 15.19 6.60 -0.69
C ALA A 148 16.62 6.04 -0.54
N GLU A 149 17.47 6.67 0.27
CA GLU A 149 18.82 6.17 0.56
C GLU A 149 18.79 4.82 1.30
N ARG A 150 17.97 4.68 2.35
CA ARG A 150 17.85 3.42 3.11
C ARG A 150 17.25 2.30 2.26
N ILE A 151 16.19 2.58 1.50
CA ILE A 151 15.55 1.63 0.58
C ILE A 151 16.58 1.11 -0.43
N ARG A 152 17.34 2.00 -1.05
CA ARG A 152 18.41 1.64 -1.99
C ARG A 152 19.53 0.84 -1.30
N HIS A 153 19.91 1.21 -0.08
CA HIS A 153 20.92 0.49 0.70
C HIS A 153 20.54 -0.97 0.91
N TYR A 154 19.28 -1.24 1.24
CA TYR A 154 18.75 -2.59 1.47
C TYR A 154 18.24 -3.30 0.22
N ASN A 155 18.37 -2.71 -0.97
CA ASN A 155 17.79 -3.21 -2.22
C ASN A 155 16.26 -3.50 -2.12
N LEU A 156 15.53 -2.74 -1.29
CA LEU A 156 14.07 -2.85 -1.22
C LEU A 156 13.44 -2.14 -2.41
N THR A 157 12.25 -2.57 -2.82
CA THR A 157 11.49 -1.85 -3.84
C THR A 157 10.72 -0.68 -3.21
N PRO A 158 10.96 0.57 -3.64
CA PRO A 158 10.19 1.71 -3.14
C PRO A 158 8.74 1.59 -3.61
N TYR A 159 7.79 1.66 -2.67
CA TYR A 159 6.37 1.77 -2.97
C TYR A 159 5.95 3.24 -2.82
N LEU A 160 5.85 3.96 -3.94
CA LEU A 160 5.75 5.41 -3.96
C LEU A 160 4.29 5.85 -3.88
N VAL A 161 3.84 6.30 -2.71
CA VAL A 161 2.44 6.73 -2.53
C VAL A 161 2.29 8.20 -2.92
N SER A 162 1.33 8.47 -3.80
CA SER A 162 1.02 9.78 -4.33
C SER A 162 -0.45 10.11 -4.05
N TRP A 163 -0.69 10.99 -3.08
CA TRP A 163 -2.03 11.43 -2.69
C TRP A 163 -2.61 12.47 -3.65
N ASN A 164 -1.75 13.26 -4.29
CA ASN A 164 -2.13 14.30 -5.25
C ASN A 164 -1.01 14.53 -6.27
N VAL A 165 -1.28 15.33 -7.30
CA VAL A 165 -0.33 15.62 -8.39
C VAL A 165 1.00 16.20 -7.89
N GLY A 166 1.00 16.94 -6.78
CA GLY A 166 2.23 17.47 -6.19
C GLY A 166 3.23 16.37 -5.84
N PHE A 167 2.75 15.24 -5.32
CA PHE A 167 3.57 14.09 -4.95
C PHE A 167 4.11 13.39 -6.20
N THR A 168 3.30 13.23 -7.24
CA THR A 168 3.75 12.68 -8.54
C THR A 168 4.86 13.52 -9.17
N ARG A 169 4.74 14.85 -9.11
CA ARG A 169 5.80 15.77 -9.58
C ARG A 169 7.07 15.65 -8.76
N GLN A 170 6.96 15.40 -7.45
CA GLN A 170 8.12 15.16 -6.59
C GLN A 170 8.83 13.83 -6.95
N ILE A 171 8.07 12.77 -7.24
CA ILE A 171 8.61 11.50 -7.76
C ILE A 171 9.43 11.74 -9.03
N GLU A 172 8.89 12.50 -9.99
CA GLU A 172 9.61 12.84 -11.23
C GLU A 172 10.94 13.56 -10.95
N GLN A 173 10.98 14.48 -9.99
CA GLN A 173 12.24 15.16 -9.63
C GLN A 173 13.24 14.18 -9.02
N PHE A 174 12.81 13.27 -8.14
CA PHE A 174 13.70 12.26 -7.57
C PHE A 174 14.22 11.27 -8.61
N LEU A 175 13.44 10.92 -9.63
CA LEU A 175 13.90 10.14 -10.78
C LEU A 175 14.97 10.91 -11.57
N LYS A 176 14.75 12.20 -11.88
CA LYS A 176 15.73 13.06 -12.57
C LYS A 176 17.03 13.23 -11.79
N MET A 177 16.95 13.25 -10.46
CA MET A 177 18.11 13.34 -9.56
C MET A 177 18.87 12.01 -9.41
N GLY A 178 18.31 10.89 -9.88
CA GLY A 178 18.86 9.55 -9.63
C GLY A 178 18.74 9.10 -8.17
N VAL A 179 17.87 9.76 -7.39
CA VAL A 179 17.52 9.35 -6.02
C VAL A 179 16.59 8.13 -6.05
N LEU A 180 15.68 8.10 -7.03
CA LEU A 180 14.87 6.94 -7.37
C LEU A 180 15.33 6.36 -8.72
N GLU A 181 15.17 5.06 -8.87
CA GLU A 181 15.44 4.32 -10.11
C GLU A 181 14.11 3.91 -10.78
N ALA A 182 14.12 3.79 -12.11
CA ALA A 182 12.99 3.25 -12.87
C ALA A 182 13.07 1.70 -12.97
N PRO A 183 11.94 0.97 -13.10
CA PRO A 183 10.58 1.49 -13.15
C PRO A 183 10.11 2.02 -11.78
N ALA A 184 9.48 3.20 -11.78
CA ALA A 184 8.87 3.73 -10.57
C ALA A 184 7.55 3.01 -10.29
N TYR A 185 7.39 2.39 -9.13
CA TYR A 185 6.11 1.81 -8.71
C TYR A 185 5.30 2.83 -7.90
N VAL A 186 4.28 3.41 -8.53
CA VAL A 186 3.51 4.54 -8.00
C VAL A 186 2.11 4.10 -7.59
N CYS A 187 1.74 4.30 -6.33
CA CYS A 187 0.38 4.11 -5.83
C CYS A 187 -0.36 5.44 -5.82
N PHE A 188 -1.44 5.55 -6.57
CA PHE A 188 -2.38 6.67 -6.48
C PHE A 188 -3.32 6.45 -5.31
N CYS A 189 -3.11 7.22 -4.23
CA CYS A 189 -3.92 7.17 -3.03
C CYS A 189 -5.08 8.17 -3.16
N MET A 190 -6.21 7.68 -3.67
CA MET A 190 -7.46 8.43 -3.65
C MET A 190 -8.14 8.24 -2.29
N THR A 191 -8.97 9.20 -1.87
CA THR A 191 -9.60 9.19 -0.54
C THR A 191 -11.05 9.64 -0.60
N ASP A 192 -11.91 9.07 0.24
CA ASP A 192 -13.34 9.41 0.33
C ASP A 192 -13.88 9.36 1.77
N GLU A 193 -15.20 9.54 1.90
CA GLU A 193 -16.07 9.45 3.08
C GLU A 193 -15.67 10.32 4.29
N ILE A 194 -14.51 10.05 4.87
CA ILE A 194 -14.04 10.60 6.14
C ILE A 194 -12.62 11.15 6.08
N ILE A 195 -11.92 11.04 4.94
CA ILE A 195 -10.59 11.63 4.71
C ILE A 195 -10.57 12.28 3.32
N PHE A 196 -10.07 13.52 3.25
CA PHE A 196 -10.03 14.33 2.03
C PHE A 196 -8.60 14.78 1.67
N ALA A 197 -7.63 13.90 1.92
CA ALA A 197 -6.21 14.16 1.72
C ALA A 197 -5.78 13.91 0.26
N GLY A 198 -6.42 12.96 -0.41
CA GLY A 198 -6.15 12.59 -1.78
C GLY A 198 -7.19 13.13 -2.77
N HIS A 199 -7.02 12.80 -4.04
CA HIS A 199 -8.09 12.98 -5.02
C HIS A 199 -9.30 12.09 -4.68
N PRO A 200 -10.52 12.47 -5.07
CA PRO A 200 -11.70 11.62 -4.84
C PRO A 200 -11.58 10.30 -5.60
N GLY A 201 -12.11 9.21 -5.04
CA GLY A 201 -12.16 7.87 -5.65
C GLY A 201 -13.15 7.78 -6.81
N THR A 202 -12.93 8.59 -7.84
CA THR A 202 -13.75 8.71 -9.05
C THR A 202 -12.88 8.60 -10.30
N GLU A 203 -13.47 8.38 -11.47
CA GLU A 203 -12.71 8.34 -12.73
C GLU A 203 -11.95 9.64 -12.97
N ALA A 204 -12.57 10.80 -12.67
CA ALA A 204 -11.93 12.10 -12.80
C ALA A 204 -10.76 12.29 -11.81
N GLY A 205 -10.87 11.75 -10.60
CA GLY A 205 -9.79 11.75 -9.61
C GLY A 205 -8.59 10.92 -10.09
N LEU A 206 -8.87 9.73 -10.65
CA LEU A 206 -7.87 8.86 -11.26
C LEU A 206 -7.22 9.53 -12.49
N ASP A 207 -8.01 10.11 -13.40
CA ASP A 207 -7.52 10.83 -14.58
C ASP A 207 -6.60 11.99 -14.19
N ALA A 208 -6.95 12.71 -13.12
CA ALA A 208 -6.13 13.79 -12.60
C ALA A 208 -4.78 13.30 -12.04
N HIS A 209 -4.62 12.02 -11.69
CA HIS A 209 -3.32 11.43 -11.38
C HIS A 209 -2.60 10.95 -12.63
N THR A 210 -3.25 10.13 -13.46
CA THR A 210 -2.63 9.47 -14.62
C THR A 210 -2.14 10.48 -15.66
N ALA A 211 -2.81 11.63 -15.80
CA ALA A 211 -2.39 12.72 -16.68
C ALA A 211 -0.99 13.29 -16.36
N PHE A 212 -0.49 13.08 -15.13
CA PHE A 212 0.78 13.62 -14.65
C PHE A 212 1.83 12.55 -14.30
N LEU A 213 1.64 11.31 -14.76
CA LEU A 213 2.68 10.28 -14.66
C LEU A 213 4.04 10.81 -15.18
N PRO A 214 5.16 10.51 -14.49
CA PRO A 214 6.49 10.99 -14.89
C PRO A 214 6.82 10.66 -16.35
N LYS A 215 7.01 11.70 -17.17
CA LYS A 215 7.30 11.54 -18.60
C LYS A 215 8.78 11.19 -18.80
N GLY A 216 9.05 10.22 -19.67
CA GLY A 216 10.42 9.80 -20.00
C GLY A 216 11.06 8.82 -19.01
N PHE A 217 10.29 8.31 -18.05
CA PHE A 217 10.69 7.22 -17.16
C PHE A 217 9.67 6.09 -17.23
N ASP A 218 10.13 4.85 -17.14
CA ASP A 218 9.23 3.72 -16.98
C ASP A 218 8.50 3.84 -15.64
N CYS A 219 7.17 3.78 -15.68
CA CYS A 219 6.32 3.88 -14.50
C CYS A 219 5.31 2.74 -14.52
N VAL A 220 5.21 2.07 -13.38
CA VAL A 220 4.19 1.08 -13.08
C VAL A 220 3.28 1.71 -12.04
N TRP A 221 1.98 1.79 -12.29
CA TRP A 221 1.07 2.47 -11.36
C TRP A 221 -0.04 1.55 -10.86
N THR A 222 -0.38 1.70 -9.58
CA THR A 222 -1.50 1.03 -8.93
C THR A 222 -2.44 2.07 -8.32
N ALA A 223 -3.71 1.72 -8.15
CA ALA A 223 -4.71 2.59 -7.55
C ALA A 223 -5.26 1.99 -6.25
N VAL A 224 -5.51 2.87 -5.28
CA VAL A 224 -6.25 2.59 -4.05
C VAL A 224 -7.30 3.70 -3.83
N SER A 225 -8.41 3.36 -3.17
CA SER A 225 -9.38 4.32 -2.63
C SER A 225 -9.48 4.10 -1.12
N TYR A 226 -8.76 4.90 -0.33
CA TYR A 226 -8.78 4.81 1.12
C TYR A 226 -10.06 5.43 1.66
N LYS A 227 -10.79 4.67 2.49
CA LYS A 227 -12.15 5.01 2.94
C LYS A 227 -13.15 5.16 1.80
N GLY A 228 -12.93 4.46 0.69
CA GLY A 228 -13.84 4.47 -0.45
C GLY A 228 -13.88 3.14 -1.21
N ASN A 229 -14.95 2.93 -1.97
CA ASN A 229 -15.17 1.68 -2.69
C ASN A 229 -14.42 1.66 -4.04
N LEU A 230 -13.24 1.03 -4.08
CA LEU A 230 -12.43 0.95 -5.30
C LEU A 230 -13.07 0.08 -6.40
N PHE A 231 -14.02 -0.81 -6.09
CA PHE A 231 -14.69 -1.63 -7.12
C PHE A 231 -15.32 -0.77 -8.22
N THR A 232 -15.75 0.46 -7.88
CA THR A 232 -16.29 1.42 -8.84
C THR A 232 -15.30 1.85 -9.93
N LEU A 233 -13.99 1.71 -9.69
CA LEU A 233 -12.92 2.12 -10.62
C LEU A 233 -12.10 0.97 -11.19
N THR A 234 -12.25 -0.23 -10.66
CA THR A 234 -11.47 -1.41 -11.07
C THR A 234 -11.49 -1.67 -12.58
N ASP A 235 -12.65 -1.53 -13.26
CA ASP A 235 -12.75 -1.72 -14.72
C ASP A 235 -11.85 -0.74 -15.49
N LYS A 236 -11.94 0.56 -15.15
CA LYS A 236 -11.09 1.61 -15.75
C LYS A 236 -9.61 1.36 -15.48
N VAL A 237 -9.24 1.07 -14.23
CA VAL A 237 -7.85 0.78 -13.84
C VAL A 237 -7.29 -0.39 -14.65
N ILE A 238 -8.06 -1.48 -14.79
CA ILE A 238 -7.65 -2.67 -15.54
C ILE A 238 -7.45 -2.33 -17.03
N ARG A 239 -8.39 -1.60 -17.65
CA ARG A 239 -8.36 -1.22 -19.08
C ARG A 239 -7.24 -0.26 -19.43
N GLU A 240 -6.92 0.66 -18.53
CA GLU A 240 -5.85 1.66 -18.73
C GLU A 240 -4.46 1.12 -18.42
N GLY A 241 -4.35 -0.18 -18.13
CA GLY A 241 -3.08 -0.86 -17.91
C GLY A 241 -2.50 -0.68 -16.51
N GLY A 242 -3.26 -0.11 -15.58
CA GLY A 242 -2.87 0.03 -14.18
C GLY A 242 -2.92 -1.27 -13.38
N HIS A 243 -2.58 -1.15 -12.12
CA HIS A 243 -2.58 -2.22 -11.11
C HIS A 243 -3.56 -1.89 -9.99
N ILE A 244 -3.91 -2.88 -9.16
CA ILE A 244 -4.91 -2.71 -8.12
C ILE A 244 -4.31 -3.02 -6.76
N SER A 245 -4.44 -2.09 -5.82
CA SER A 245 -4.14 -2.29 -4.41
C SER A 245 -5.42 -2.06 -3.61
N ILE A 246 -5.94 -3.12 -3.00
CA ILE A 246 -7.29 -3.15 -2.43
C ILE A 246 -7.35 -4.06 -1.20
N GLY A 247 -8.21 -3.74 -0.24
CA GLY A 247 -8.53 -4.64 0.86
C GLY A 247 -9.33 -3.97 1.96
N LEU A 248 -9.59 -4.74 3.01
CA LEU A 248 -10.39 -4.31 4.16
C LEU A 248 -9.74 -3.19 4.97
N GLY A 249 -8.45 -2.94 4.78
CA GLY A 249 -7.79 -1.77 5.35
C GLY A 249 -8.31 -0.46 4.77
N ASP A 250 -8.68 -0.48 3.50
CA ASP A 250 -9.14 0.71 2.78
C ASP A 250 -10.65 0.89 2.92
N TYR A 251 -11.42 -0.18 2.73
CA TYR A 251 -12.88 -0.13 2.72
C TYR A 251 -13.51 -1.41 3.22
N HIS A 252 -14.69 -1.32 3.81
CA HIS A 252 -15.30 -2.43 4.54
C HIS A 252 -15.90 -3.54 3.65
N TYR A 253 -16.07 -3.29 2.35
CA TYR A 253 -16.54 -4.22 1.30
C TYR A 253 -17.60 -5.26 1.70
N MET A 254 -18.81 -5.08 1.17
CA MET A 254 -19.98 -5.94 1.41
C MET A 254 -20.46 -6.63 0.13
N ASP A 255 -21.11 -7.78 0.28
CA ASP A 255 -21.90 -8.44 -0.78
C ASP A 255 -23.33 -8.64 -0.27
N GLY A 256 -24.20 -7.69 -0.61
CA GLY A 256 -25.47 -7.51 0.08
C GLY A 256 -25.25 -7.17 1.55
N GLU A 257 -25.81 -7.97 2.45
CA GLU A 257 -25.64 -7.81 3.90
C GLU A 257 -24.40 -8.53 4.46
N ARG A 258 -23.67 -9.25 3.62
CA ARG A 258 -22.54 -10.07 4.05
C ARG A 258 -21.22 -9.31 3.97
N HIS A 259 -20.49 -9.30 5.08
CA HIS A 259 -19.12 -8.82 5.14
C HIS A 259 -18.19 -9.74 4.34
N LEU A 260 -17.40 -9.16 3.43
CA LEU A 260 -16.40 -9.91 2.67
C LEU A 260 -15.10 -10.06 3.47
N THR A 261 -14.40 -11.16 3.27
CA THR A 261 -12.99 -11.30 3.69
C THR A 261 -12.05 -10.62 2.68
N ASN A 262 -10.79 -10.35 3.08
CA ASN A 262 -9.78 -9.85 2.13
C ASN A 262 -9.62 -10.78 0.92
N ALA A 263 -9.59 -12.10 1.14
CA ALA A 263 -9.47 -13.08 0.06
C ALA A 263 -10.63 -12.99 -0.95
N GLU A 264 -11.87 -12.82 -0.48
CA GLU A 264 -13.02 -12.66 -1.37
C GLU A 264 -12.99 -11.34 -2.16
N VAL A 265 -12.49 -10.26 -1.55
CA VAL A 265 -12.26 -8.99 -2.24
C VAL A 265 -11.25 -9.19 -3.38
N ILE A 266 -10.13 -9.87 -3.11
CA ILE A 266 -9.12 -10.22 -4.11
C ILE A 266 -9.70 -11.10 -5.22
N ALA A 267 -10.46 -12.15 -4.86
CA ALA A 267 -11.08 -13.06 -5.82
C ALA A 267 -12.01 -12.34 -6.80
N LYS A 268 -12.79 -11.35 -6.32
CA LYS A 268 -13.65 -10.51 -7.17
C LYS A 268 -12.82 -9.69 -8.17
N VAL A 269 -11.71 -9.07 -7.73
CA VAL A 269 -10.81 -8.32 -8.64
C VAL A 269 -10.16 -9.25 -9.67
N VAL A 270 -9.71 -10.44 -9.26
CA VAL A 270 -9.11 -11.43 -10.15
C VAL A 270 -10.10 -11.90 -11.21
N ALA A 271 -11.34 -12.20 -10.83
CA ALA A 271 -12.39 -12.58 -11.76
C ALA A 271 -12.67 -11.47 -12.78
N GLN A 272 -12.74 -10.21 -12.33
CA GLN A 272 -12.94 -9.07 -13.20
C GLN A 272 -11.77 -8.85 -14.16
N ALA A 273 -10.53 -8.93 -13.67
CA ALA A 273 -9.34 -8.82 -14.51
C ALA A 273 -9.33 -9.86 -15.63
N ARG A 274 -9.62 -11.11 -15.31
CA ARG A 274 -9.76 -12.20 -16.31
C ARG A 274 -10.88 -11.94 -17.30
N ALA A 275 -12.04 -11.48 -16.84
CA ALA A 275 -13.16 -11.12 -17.70
C ALA A 275 -12.80 -9.99 -18.69
N LEU A 276 -11.87 -9.11 -18.31
CA LEU A 276 -11.33 -8.03 -19.14
C LEU A 276 -10.07 -8.44 -19.93
N GLY A 277 -9.67 -9.71 -19.89
CA GLY A 277 -8.55 -10.26 -20.65
C GLY A 277 -7.16 -9.96 -20.07
N ARG A 278 -7.05 -9.62 -18.78
CA ARG A 278 -5.77 -9.47 -18.06
C ARG A 278 -5.63 -10.53 -16.98
N GLU A 279 -4.61 -11.37 -17.10
CA GLU A 279 -4.30 -12.36 -16.06
C GLU A 279 -3.58 -11.70 -14.87
N PRO A 280 -3.87 -12.12 -13.62
CA PRO A 280 -3.08 -11.75 -12.47
C PRO A 280 -1.61 -12.14 -12.62
N ALA A 281 -0.71 -11.26 -12.19
CA ALA A 281 0.72 -11.53 -12.13
C ALA A 281 1.03 -12.46 -10.96
N THR A 282 1.86 -13.47 -11.21
CA THR A 282 2.51 -14.24 -10.14
C THR A 282 3.52 -13.37 -9.39
N VAL A 283 4.07 -13.88 -8.29
CA VAL A 283 5.13 -13.20 -7.53
C VAL A 283 6.37 -13.00 -8.40
N GLU A 284 6.78 -14.02 -9.14
CA GLU A 284 7.95 -13.96 -10.04
C GLU A 284 7.73 -12.94 -11.16
N GLU A 285 6.53 -12.90 -11.75
CA GLU A 285 6.19 -11.91 -12.77
C GLU A 285 6.10 -10.50 -12.19
N THR A 286 5.60 -10.35 -10.95
CA THR A 286 5.61 -9.06 -10.24
C THR A 286 7.05 -8.58 -10.03
N ARG A 287 7.97 -9.48 -9.63
CA ARG A 287 9.39 -9.16 -9.52
C ARG A 287 9.99 -8.70 -10.85
N GLN A 288 9.61 -9.33 -11.96
CA GLN A 288 10.07 -8.94 -13.30
C GLN A 288 9.50 -7.60 -13.75
N ILE A 289 8.19 -7.39 -13.60
CA ILE A 289 7.50 -6.13 -13.96
C ILE A 289 8.09 -4.95 -13.21
N LEU A 290 8.38 -5.11 -11.92
CA LEU A 290 8.91 -4.06 -11.06
C LEU A 290 10.45 -4.02 -11.02
N ASN A 291 11.14 -4.85 -11.80
CA ASN A 291 12.61 -5.00 -11.79
C ASN A 291 13.19 -5.11 -10.37
N MET A 292 12.57 -5.95 -9.53
CA MET A 292 12.92 -6.06 -8.11
C MET A 292 14.30 -6.68 -7.93
N LYS A 293 15.13 -6.03 -7.13
CA LYS A 293 16.43 -6.56 -6.70
C LYS A 293 16.23 -7.51 -5.53
N THR A 294 17.17 -8.43 -5.33
CA THR A 294 17.20 -9.26 -4.12
C THR A 294 17.52 -8.37 -2.91
N PRO A 295 16.70 -8.41 -1.84
CA PRO A 295 16.98 -7.66 -0.62
C PRO A 295 18.38 -7.96 -0.07
N ARG A 296 19.09 -6.91 0.34
CA ARG A 296 20.41 -7.00 0.94
C ARG A 296 20.25 -7.14 2.45
N ILE A 297 20.31 -8.38 2.93
CA ILE A 297 20.23 -8.69 4.36
C ILE A 297 21.41 -8.02 5.09
N ALA A 298 21.11 -7.31 6.18
CA ALA A 298 22.13 -6.75 7.06
C ALA A 298 22.88 -7.90 7.74
N ALA A 299 24.21 -7.89 7.60
CA ALA A 299 25.08 -8.81 8.33
C ALA A 299 25.07 -8.53 9.85
#